data_AF-A0A7J2MZM8-F1
#
_entry.id   AF-A0A7J2MZM8-F1
#
_cell.length_a   1.000
_cell.length_b   1.000
_cell.length_c   1.000
_cell.angle_alpha   90.00
_cell.angle_beta   90.00
_cell.angle_gamma   90.00
#
_symmetry.space_group_name_H-M   'P 1'
#
loop_
_entity.id
_entity.type
_entity.pdbx_description
1 polymer ?
#
loop_
_entity_poly.entity_id
_entity_poly.type
_entity_poly.pdbx_seq_one_letter_code
_entity_poly.pdbx_strand_id
1 'polypeptide(L)'
;MKAVATWISYLLYFAISLLVVTLVLVAGMPMLQRAKDVSIITSAKNQLQKMAEATFDVSKAGPESTTEFSFKADEGFLVVDPEADKIYFTKNITTGILAPRSKVKEGYITISTNVEVKSYETQESEDCCFVIENSHLRVKFYKFNNSQRDTNNIIKEILLKDTGEVLEFEGLEVLLDDNEATKRGKITTQLLDVGDLLPSASLSEFVNNSEALGGAGYCYNVKYTLDSEADFLHIIVEGLERC
;
A
#
# COMPACT_ATOMS: atom_id res chain seq x y z
N MET A 1 41.23 -28.37 -48.15
CA MET A 1 41.13 -28.50 -46.68
C MET A 1 41.62 -27.26 -45.92
N LYS A 2 42.78 -26.66 -46.21
CA LYS A 2 43.27 -25.46 -45.50
C LYS A 2 42.32 -24.26 -45.53
N ALA A 3 41.76 -23.93 -46.70
CA ALA A 3 40.81 -22.82 -46.84
C ALA A 3 39.55 -23.00 -45.97
N VAL A 4 38.99 -24.21 -45.92
CA VAL A 4 37.79 -24.53 -45.11
C VAL A 4 38.08 -24.35 -43.62
N ALA A 5 39.26 -24.78 -43.15
CA ALA A 5 39.67 -24.59 -41.76
C ALA A 5 39.82 -23.09 -41.40
N THR A 6 40.38 -22.28 -42.31
CA THR A 6 40.51 -20.83 -42.11
C THR A 6 39.15 -20.14 -42.01
N TRP A 7 38.19 -20.52 -42.85
CA TRP A 7 36.81 -19.99 -42.79
C TRP A 7 36.08 -20.39 -41.50
N ILE A 8 36.27 -21.61 -41.01
CA ILE A 8 35.71 -22.06 -39.73
C ILE A 8 36.30 -21.25 -38.57
N SER A 9 37.61 -20.97 -38.57
CA SER A 9 38.22 -20.11 -37.55
C SER A 9 37.65 -18.69 -37.56
N TYR A 10 37.46 -18.07 -38.73
CA TYR A 10 36.85 -16.73 -38.80
C TYR A 10 35.40 -16.73 -38.29
N LEU A 11 34.61 -17.75 -38.65
CA LEU A 11 33.24 -17.91 -38.15
C LEU A 11 33.23 -18.06 -36.62
N LEU A 12 34.17 -18.83 -36.06
CA LEU A 12 34.29 -19.03 -34.62
C LEU A 12 34.65 -17.71 -33.91
N TYR A 13 35.62 -16.95 -34.41
CA TYR A 13 35.97 -15.64 -33.84
C TYR A 13 34.81 -14.65 -33.91
N PHE A 14 34.06 -14.64 -35.02
CA PHE A 14 32.86 -13.83 -35.15
C PHE A 14 31.80 -14.22 -34.11
N ALA A 15 31.50 -15.53 -33.97
CA ALA A 15 30.55 -16.02 -32.99
C ALA A 15 30.95 -15.65 -31.55
N ILE A 16 32.23 -15.78 -31.21
CA ILE A 16 32.76 -15.40 -29.88
C ILE A 16 32.61 -13.88 -29.67
N SER A 17 32.94 -13.05 -30.66
CA SER A 17 32.80 -11.59 -30.55
C SER A 17 31.35 -11.16 -30.35
N LEU A 18 30.42 -11.74 -31.10
CA LEU A 18 28.99 -11.50 -30.94
C LEU A 18 28.52 -11.89 -29.53
N LEU A 19 28.97 -13.05 -29.04
CA LEU A 19 28.61 -13.54 -27.71
C LEU A 19 29.13 -12.59 -26.61
N VAL A 20 30.37 -12.09 -26.73
CA VAL A 20 30.93 -11.11 -25.79
C VAL A 20 30.10 -9.81 -25.77
N VAL A 21 29.76 -9.26 -26.94
CA VAL A 21 28.91 -8.05 -27.03
C VAL A 21 27.54 -8.30 -26.39
N THR A 22 26.95 -9.47 -26.63
CA THR A 22 25.64 -9.83 -26.07
C THR A 22 25.70 -9.94 -24.56
N LEU A 23 26.74 -10.57 -24.00
CA LEU A 23 26.94 -10.67 -22.55
C LEU A 23 27.10 -9.28 -21.89
N VAL A 24 27.88 -8.40 -22.51
CA VAL A 24 28.06 -7.02 -22.00
C VAL A 24 26.73 -6.27 -22.02
N LEU A 25 25.93 -6.43 -23.07
CA LEU A 25 24.65 -5.75 -23.19
C LEU A 25 23.63 -6.26 -22.17
N VAL A 26 23.54 -7.58 -21.99
CA VAL A 26 22.65 -8.21 -20.99
C VAL A 26 23.07 -7.81 -19.57
N ALA A 27 24.37 -7.76 -19.29
CA ALA A 27 24.89 -7.34 -17.98
C ALA A 27 24.68 -5.84 -17.72
N GLY A 28 24.76 -4.99 -18.74
CA GLY A 28 24.62 -3.54 -18.63
C GLY A 28 23.18 -3.02 -18.64
N MET A 29 22.24 -3.80 -19.20
CA MET A 29 20.84 -3.38 -19.37
C MET A 29 20.14 -3.00 -18.05
N PRO A 30 20.29 -3.74 -16.93
CA PRO A 30 19.67 -3.37 -15.65
C PRO A 30 20.16 -2.01 -15.12
N MET A 31 21.45 -1.70 -15.31
CA MET A 31 22.02 -0.42 -14.89
C MET A 31 21.47 0.74 -15.73
N LEU A 32 21.32 0.53 -17.05
CA LEU A 32 20.72 1.51 -17.95
C LEU A 32 19.26 1.77 -17.61
N GLN A 33 18.49 0.71 -17.35
CA GLN A 33 17.09 0.80 -16.93
C GLN A 33 16.96 1.57 -15.61
N ARG A 34 17.80 1.27 -14.62
CA ARG A 34 17.81 1.98 -13.34
C ARG A 34 18.11 3.47 -13.52
N ALA A 35 19.09 3.82 -14.37
CA ALA A 35 19.40 5.22 -14.66
C ALA A 35 18.22 5.94 -15.33
N LYS A 36 17.55 5.27 -16.28
CA LYS A 36 16.35 5.79 -16.94
C LYS A 36 15.21 6.04 -15.96
N ASP A 37 14.91 5.06 -15.10
CA ASP A 37 13.85 5.16 -14.10
C ASP A 37 14.13 6.29 -13.08
N VAL A 38 15.36 6.41 -12.59
CA VAL A 38 15.78 7.52 -11.72
C VAL A 38 15.57 8.86 -12.42
N SER A 39 15.97 8.97 -13.69
CA SER A 39 15.79 10.21 -14.47
C SER A 39 14.31 10.58 -14.62
N ILE A 40 13.45 9.61 -14.93
CA ILE A 40 12.01 9.83 -15.10
C ILE A 40 11.38 10.24 -13.76
N ILE A 41 11.64 9.50 -12.69
CA ILE A 41 11.10 9.82 -11.34
C ILE A 41 11.57 11.21 -10.92
N THR A 42 12.85 11.54 -11.10
CA THR A 42 13.39 12.85 -10.73
C THR A 42 12.78 13.97 -11.56
N SER A 43 12.58 13.76 -12.86
CA SER A 43 11.92 14.72 -13.74
C SER A 43 10.47 14.96 -13.33
N ALA A 44 9.69 13.90 -13.10
CA ALA A 44 8.32 13.98 -12.63
C ALA A 44 8.23 14.68 -11.26
N LYS A 45 9.14 14.32 -10.33
CA LYS A 45 9.27 14.95 -9.01
C LYS A 45 9.43 16.46 -9.12
N ASN A 46 10.41 16.91 -9.91
CA ASN A 46 10.70 18.33 -10.06
C ASN A 46 9.54 19.08 -10.74
N GLN A 47 8.83 18.45 -11.67
CA GLN A 47 7.66 19.05 -12.31
C GLN A 47 6.48 19.15 -11.35
N LEU A 48 6.19 18.10 -10.56
CA LEU A 48 5.14 18.14 -9.55
C LEU A 48 5.42 19.16 -8.45
N GLN A 49 6.69 19.34 -8.04
CA GLN A 49 7.06 20.39 -7.09
C GLN A 49 6.76 21.78 -7.63
N LYS A 50 7.16 22.06 -8.88
CA LYS A 50 6.84 23.34 -9.55
C LYS A 50 5.34 23.57 -9.70
N MET A 51 4.60 22.51 -10.01
CA MET A 51 3.14 22.58 -10.10
C MET A 51 2.53 22.92 -8.74
N ALA A 52 2.98 22.27 -7.66
CA ALA A 52 2.50 22.54 -6.31
C ALA A 52 2.82 23.98 -5.85
N GLU A 53 4.01 24.49 -6.17
CA GLU A 53 4.39 25.90 -5.94
C GLU A 53 3.45 26.84 -6.70
N ALA A 54 3.20 26.58 -7.99
CA ALA A 54 2.30 27.38 -8.81
C ALA A 54 0.85 27.34 -8.29
N THR A 55 0.36 26.18 -7.83
CA THR A 55 -0.95 26.06 -7.18
C THR A 55 -1.03 26.92 -5.92
N PHE A 56 0.04 26.95 -5.12
CA PHE A 56 0.08 27.79 -3.93
C PHE A 56 0.08 29.28 -4.27
N ASP A 57 0.79 29.70 -5.30
CA ASP A 57 0.79 31.10 -5.75
C ASP A 57 -0.57 31.53 -6.30
N VAL A 58 -1.23 30.68 -7.10
CA VAL A 58 -2.62 30.90 -7.56
C VAL A 58 -3.59 31.02 -6.39
N SER A 59 -3.46 30.15 -5.37
CA SER A 59 -4.32 30.18 -4.19
C SER A 59 -4.23 31.51 -3.41
N LYS A 60 -3.08 32.19 -3.48
CA LYS A 60 -2.86 33.50 -2.87
C LYS A 60 -3.34 34.67 -3.72
N ALA A 61 -3.32 34.53 -5.04
CA ALA A 61 -3.71 35.57 -5.98
C ALA A 61 -5.22 35.90 -5.94
N GLY A 62 -6.03 34.95 -5.47
CA GLY A 62 -7.46 35.14 -5.23
C GLY A 62 -8.37 34.37 -6.19
N PRO A 63 -9.70 34.51 -6.04
CA PRO A 63 -10.69 33.84 -6.88
C PRO A 63 -10.48 34.16 -8.37
N GLU A 64 -10.76 33.20 -9.25
CA GLU A 64 -10.59 33.28 -10.71
C GLU A 64 -9.13 33.35 -11.23
N SER A 65 -8.14 33.39 -10.35
CA SER A 65 -6.75 33.23 -10.77
C SER A 65 -6.54 31.83 -11.34
N THR A 66 -5.90 31.76 -12.51
CA THR A 66 -5.57 30.50 -13.20
C THR A 66 -4.11 30.55 -13.64
N THR A 67 -3.50 29.37 -13.76
CA THR A 67 -2.15 29.23 -14.32
C THR A 67 -2.10 28.00 -15.20
N GLU A 68 -1.32 28.07 -16.27
CA GLU A 68 -1.09 26.94 -17.16
C GLU A 68 0.21 26.23 -16.77
N PHE A 69 0.14 24.92 -16.63
CA PHE A 69 1.31 24.09 -16.33
C PHE A 69 1.45 22.99 -17.39
N SER A 70 2.64 22.87 -17.97
CA SER A 70 2.94 21.79 -18.91
C SER A 70 3.70 20.69 -18.18
N PHE A 71 3.10 19.49 -18.14
CA PHE A 71 3.74 18.29 -17.61
C PHE A 71 4.18 17.39 -18.76
N LYS A 72 5.46 16.98 -18.74
CA LYS A 72 6.03 16.06 -19.72
C LYS A 72 6.83 14.97 -19.02
N ALA A 73 6.38 13.73 -19.14
CA ALA A 73 7.12 12.55 -18.75
C ALA A 73 7.21 11.59 -19.94
N ASP A 74 8.40 11.01 -20.15
CA ASP A 74 8.61 10.08 -21.27
C ASP A 74 7.90 8.74 -21.06
N GLU A 75 7.67 8.35 -19.80
CA GLU A 75 6.93 7.14 -19.41
C GLU A 75 6.18 7.39 -18.10
N GLY A 76 5.16 6.57 -17.82
CA GLY A 76 4.27 6.72 -16.67
C GLY A 76 3.03 7.54 -17.00
N PHE A 77 2.18 7.76 -15.99
CA PHE A 77 0.90 8.44 -16.15
C PHE A 77 0.74 9.53 -15.10
N LEU A 78 0.36 10.72 -15.54
CA LEU A 78 -0.17 11.75 -14.67
C LEU A 78 -1.68 11.51 -14.52
N VAL A 79 -2.15 11.44 -13.28
CA VAL A 79 -3.55 11.28 -12.94
C VAL A 79 -4.01 12.52 -12.18
N VAL A 80 -5.11 13.09 -12.63
CA VAL A 80 -5.83 14.17 -11.95
C VAL A 80 -7.13 13.56 -11.43
N ASP A 81 -7.25 13.47 -10.12
CA ASP A 81 -8.41 12.92 -9.42
C ASP A 81 -9.13 14.07 -8.70
N PRO A 82 -10.17 14.64 -9.31
CA PRO A 82 -10.91 15.75 -8.73
C PRO A 82 -11.80 15.32 -7.55
N GLU A 83 -12.18 14.03 -7.47
CA GLU A 83 -13.01 13.53 -6.37
C GLU A 83 -12.18 13.37 -5.10
N ALA A 84 -10.94 12.88 -5.25
CA ALA A 84 -10.01 12.73 -4.13
C ALA A 84 -9.16 13.99 -3.85
N ASP A 85 -9.34 15.07 -4.61
CA ASP A 85 -8.52 16.30 -4.58
C ASP A 85 -7.01 16.02 -4.67
N LYS A 86 -6.61 15.19 -5.64
CA LYS A 86 -5.23 14.71 -5.82
C LYS A 86 -4.76 14.83 -7.25
N ILE A 87 -3.50 15.22 -7.42
CA ILE A 87 -2.76 15.05 -8.66
C ILE A 87 -1.52 14.21 -8.35
N TYR A 88 -1.34 13.10 -9.06
CA TYR A 88 -0.21 12.22 -8.84
C TYR A 88 0.34 11.67 -10.14
N PHE A 89 1.63 11.35 -10.12
CA PHE A 89 2.31 10.66 -11.21
C PHE A 89 2.61 9.23 -10.76
N THR A 90 2.24 8.25 -11.58
CA THR A 90 2.51 6.83 -11.32
C THR A 90 3.36 6.22 -12.42
N LYS A 91 4.27 5.34 -12.02
CA LYS A 91 5.14 4.57 -12.91
C LYS A 91 5.50 3.25 -12.26
N ASN A 92 5.30 2.16 -13.00
CA ASN A 92 5.80 0.85 -12.61
C ASN A 92 7.31 0.81 -12.84
N ILE A 93 8.06 0.47 -11.79
CA ILE A 93 9.51 0.31 -11.81
C ILE A 93 9.88 -1.10 -11.36
N THR A 94 10.89 -1.69 -12.00
CA THR A 94 11.42 -3.01 -11.63
C THR A 94 12.79 -2.91 -10.95
N THR A 95 13.37 -1.70 -10.90
CA THR A 95 14.79 -1.47 -10.63
C THR A 95 15.12 -1.22 -9.14
N GLY A 96 14.17 -1.45 -8.22
CA GLY A 96 14.41 -1.40 -6.76
C GLY A 96 15.01 -0.08 -6.27
N ILE A 97 14.68 1.05 -6.91
CA ILE A 97 15.27 2.36 -6.63
C ILE A 97 14.85 2.89 -5.25
N LEU A 98 13.60 2.64 -4.91
CA LEU A 98 12.98 3.03 -3.64
C LEU A 98 12.67 1.76 -2.84
N ALA A 99 12.75 1.87 -1.52
CA ALA A 99 12.36 0.77 -0.65
C ALA A 99 10.86 0.47 -0.85
N PRO A 100 10.44 -0.80 -0.91
CA PRO A 100 9.03 -1.16 -1.03
C PRO A 100 8.25 -0.68 0.19
N ARG A 101 6.96 -0.36 0.00
CA ARG A 101 6.05 0.17 1.03
C ARG A 101 6.59 1.42 1.75
N SER A 102 7.47 2.19 1.12
CA SER A 102 7.98 3.44 1.67
C SER A 102 7.09 4.62 1.31
N LYS A 103 7.08 5.61 2.19
CA LYS A 103 6.45 6.92 2.00
C LYS A 103 7.43 7.99 2.45
N VAL A 104 7.81 8.87 1.53
CA VAL A 104 8.76 9.96 1.77
C VAL A 104 8.09 11.27 1.39
N LYS A 105 8.04 12.23 2.32
CA LYS A 105 7.55 13.58 2.06
C LYS A 105 8.73 14.49 1.73
N GLU A 106 8.69 15.13 0.57
CA GLU A 106 9.70 16.08 0.11
C GLU A 106 9.03 17.40 -0.29
N GLY A 107 9.10 18.41 0.58
CA GLY A 107 8.40 19.68 0.35
C GLY A 107 6.88 19.47 0.29
N TYR A 108 6.26 19.88 -0.83
CA TYR A 108 4.82 19.79 -1.07
C TYR A 108 4.35 18.46 -1.64
N ILE A 109 5.28 17.56 -2.01
CA ILE A 109 4.95 16.29 -2.64
C ILE A 109 5.23 15.13 -1.70
N THR A 110 4.49 14.04 -1.90
CA THR A 110 4.72 12.77 -1.24
C THR A 110 5.03 11.72 -2.29
N ILE A 111 6.14 11.01 -2.09
CA ILE A 111 6.57 9.90 -2.94
C ILE A 111 6.27 8.63 -2.16
N SER A 112 5.50 7.73 -2.78
CA SER A 112 5.12 6.46 -2.17
C SER A 112 5.33 5.31 -3.14
N THR A 113 5.69 4.15 -2.61
CA THR A 113 5.87 2.91 -3.39
C THR A 113 4.88 1.85 -2.96
N ASN A 114 4.44 1.01 -3.90
CA ASN A 114 3.49 -0.08 -3.66
C ASN A 114 2.23 0.48 -2.97
N VAL A 115 1.52 1.39 -3.62
CA VAL A 115 0.38 2.12 -3.03
C VAL A 115 -0.95 1.69 -3.60
N GLU A 116 -1.37 0.47 -3.31
CA GLU A 116 -2.64 -0.08 -3.82
C GLU A 116 -3.70 -0.30 -2.74
N VAL A 117 -3.38 -0.01 -1.47
CA VAL A 117 -4.31 -0.19 -0.37
C VAL A 117 -5.30 0.97 -0.32
N LYS A 118 -6.57 0.64 -0.11
CA LYS A 118 -7.66 1.56 0.17
C LYS A 118 -8.24 1.26 1.54
N SER A 119 -8.59 2.31 2.26
CA SER A 119 -9.20 2.20 3.58
C SER A 119 -10.30 3.25 3.73
N TYR A 120 -11.52 2.81 4.01
CA TYR A 120 -12.67 3.72 4.06
C TYR A 120 -13.78 3.17 4.96
N GLU A 121 -14.66 4.07 5.37
CA GLU A 121 -15.92 3.71 6.02
C GLU A 121 -17.03 3.60 4.98
N THR A 122 -17.88 2.59 5.11
CA THR A 122 -19.05 2.40 4.26
C THR A 122 -20.26 2.03 5.09
N GLN A 123 -21.45 2.29 4.56
CA GLN A 123 -22.70 1.84 5.16
C GLN A 123 -23.31 0.79 4.24
N GLU A 124 -23.44 -0.43 4.75
CA GLU A 124 -24.01 -1.55 4.01
C GLU A 124 -25.16 -2.12 4.84
N SER A 125 -26.40 -1.93 4.36
CA SER A 125 -27.63 -2.19 5.11
C SER A 125 -27.75 -1.30 6.36
N GLU A 126 -28.17 -1.86 7.50
CA GLU A 126 -28.35 -1.11 8.76
C GLU A 126 -27.03 -0.88 9.54
N ASP A 127 -25.91 -1.48 9.11
CA ASP A 127 -24.64 -1.45 9.84
C ASP A 127 -23.56 -0.61 9.12
N CYS A 128 -22.94 0.32 9.86
CA CYS A 128 -21.69 0.96 9.44
C CYS A 128 -20.52 -0.04 9.53
N CYS A 129 -19.69 -0.10 8.49
CA CYS A 129 -18.55 -1.00 8.40
C CYS A 129 -17.28 -0.24 8.00
N PHE A 130 -16.15 -0.69 8.50
CA PHE A 130 -14.84 -0.28 8.00
C PHE A 130 -14.36 -1.28 6.95
N VAL A 131 -13.74 -0.79 5.89
CA VAL A 131 -13.22 -1.63 4.81
C VAL A 131 -11.76 -1.29 4.59
N ILE A 132 -10.92 -2.32 4.54
CA ILE A 132 -9.54 -2.23 4.08
C ILE A 132 -9.38 -3.21 2.91
N GLU A 133 -8.90 -2.75 1.77
CA GLU A 133 -8.69 -3.60 0.60
C GLU A 133 -7.42 -3.26 -0.18
N ASN A 134 -6.84 -4.25 -0.85
CA ASN A 134 -5.76 -4.10 -1.82
C ASN A 134 -6.15 -4.82 -3.12
N SER A 135 -5.18 -5.22 -3.96
CA SER A 135 -5.47 -5.93 -5.21
C SER A 135 -5.99 -7.37 -4.99
N HIS A 136 -5.54 -8.03 -3.92
CA HIS A 136 -5.78 -9.46 -3.64
C HIS A 136 -6.86 -9.73 -2.58
N LEU A 137 -7.01 -8.84 -1.60
CA LEU A 137 -7.89 -9.00 -0.45
C LEU A 137 -8.78 -7.79 -0.23
N ARG A 138 -10.00 -8.05 0.24
CA ARG A 138 -10.86 -7.05 0.87
C ARG A 138 -11.33 -7.59 2.21
N VAL A 139 -11.11 -6.83 3.27
CA VAL A 139 -11.55 -7.17 4.63
C VAL A 139 -12.53 -6.11 5.10
N LYS A 140 -13.71 -6.56 5.52
CA LYS A 140 -14.73 -5.71 6.15
C LYS A 140 -14.76 -5.99 7.65
N PHE A 141 -14.85 -4.92 8.42
CA PHE A 141 -14.93 -4.96 9.87
C PHE A 141 -16.21 -4.26 10.34
N TYR A 142 -16.83 -4.78 11.39
CA TYR A 142 -17.92 -4.09 12.07
C TYR A 142 -17.40 -2.83 12.77
N LYS A 143 -18.20 -1.76 12.72
CA LYS A 143 -17.92 -0.55 13.48
C LYS A 143 -18.58 -0.61 14.85
N PHE A 144 -17.76 -0.67 15.90
CA PHE A 144 -18.20 -0.58 17.28
C PHE A 144 -17.69 0.69 17.95
N ASN A 145 -18.56 1.25 18.79
CA ASN A 145 -18.23 2.37 19.67
C ASN A 145 -18.60 1.98 21.10
N ASN A 146 -17.58 1.61 21.88
CA ASN A 146 -17.69 1.27 23.30
C ASN A 146 -18.84 0.29 23.62
N SER A 147 -18.99 -0.75 22.81
CA SER A 147 -20.12 -1.69 22.88
C SER A 147 -19.70 -3.01 23.53
N GLN A 148 -20.52 -3.54 24.43
CA GLN A 148 -20.25 -4.84 25.06
C GLN A 148 -20.46 -5.97 24.04
N ARG A 149 -19.38 -6.66 23.68
CA ARG A 149 -19.33 -7.68 22.62
C ARG A 149 -18.26 -8.74 22.91
N ASP A 150 -18.34 -9.81 22.13
CA ASP A 150 -17.33 -10.85 22.03
C ASP A 150 -16.34 -10.46 20.93
N THR A 151 -15.05 -10.76 21.08
CA THR A 151 -14.02 -10.43 20.07
C THR A 151 -14.19 -11.19 18.75
N ASN A 152 -14.95 -12.31 18.75
CA ASN A 152 -15.18 -13.14 17.57
C ASN A 152 -15.88 -12.43 16.40
N ASN A 153 -16.59 -11.33 16.66
CA ASN A 153 -17.49 -10.69 15.72
C ASN A 153 -16.96 -9.36 15.16
N ILE A 154 -15.64 -9.22 15.00
CA ILE A 154 -15.03 -7.98 14.51
C ILE A 154 -14.91 -7.99 13.00
N ILE A 155 -14.39 -9.09 12.44
CA ILE A 155 -14.29 -9.27 11.00
C ILE A 155 -15.64 -9.76 10.49
N LYS A 156 -16.25 -8.97 9.61
CA LYS A 156 -17.54 -9.26 8.97
C LYS A 156 -17.37 -10.17 7.76
N GLU A 157 -16.38 -9.88 6.94
CA GLU A 157 -16.17 -10.54 5.66
C GLU A 157 -14.71 -10.43 5.25
N ILE A 158 -14.16 -11.53 4.72
CA ILE A 158 -12.89 -11.52 3.99
C ILE A 158 -13.17 -12.04 2.59
N LEU A 159 -12.99 -11.19 1.58
CA LEU A 159 -13.14 -11.52 0.18
C LEU A 159 -11.75 -11.68 -0.45
N LEU A 160 -11.47 -12.86 -1.01
CA LEU A 160 -10.34 -13.12 -1.89
C LEU A 160 -10.67 -12.57 -3.27
N LYS A 161 -10.07 -11.46 -3.66
CA LYS A 161 -10.36 -10.79 -4.94
C LYS A 161 -9.83 -11.57 -6.14
N ASP A 162 -8.79 -12.38 -5.93
CA ASP A 162 -8.21 -13.22 -6.98
C ASP A 162 -9.17 -14.33 -7.45
N THR A 163 -9.91 -14.93 -6.52
CA THR A 163 -10.87 -16.02 -6.81
C THR A 163 -12.32 -15.54 -6.84
N GLY A 164 -12.62 -14.40 -6.22
CA GLY A 164 -13.98 -13.92 -5.96
C GLY A 164 -14.67 -14.66 -4.81
N GLU A 165 -13.95 -15.48 -4.06
CA GLU A 165 -14.50 -16.27 -2.96
C GLU A 165 -14.50 -15.49 -1.65
N VAL A 166 -15.60 -15.58 -0.90
CA VAL A 166 -15.67 -15.10 0.48
C VAL A 166 -15.20 -16.23 1.38
N LEU A 167 -14.20 -15.95 2.23
CA LEU A 167 -13.73 -16.92 3.21
C LEU A 167 -14.80 -17.15 4.28
N GLU A 168 -15.20 -18.40 4.44
CA GLU A 168 -16.03 -18.83 5.56
C GLU A 168 -15.13 -19.12 6.77
N PHE A 169 -15.34 -18.38 7.86
CA PHE A 169 -14.69 -18.63 9.15
C PHE A 169 -15.66 -18.29 10.29
N GLU A 170 -15.54 -19.01 11.41
CA GLU A 170 -16.46 -18.88 12.56
C GLU A 170 -16.21 -17.61 13.41
N GLY A 171 -15.18 -16.84 13.07
CA GLY A 171 -14.76 -15.64 13.78
C GLY A 171 -13.29 -15.69 14.21
N LEU A 172 -12.80 -14.59 14.78
CA LEU A 172 -11.47 -14.50 15.37
C LEU A 172 -11.58 -14.25 16.87
N GLU A 173 -11.22 -15.23 17.68
CA GLU A 173 -11.24 -15.08 19.14
C GLU A 173 -9.87 -14.68 19.68
N VAL A 174 -9.84 -13.66 20.53
CA VAL A 174 -8.64 -13.26 21.28
C VAL A 174 -8.82 -13.63 22.74
N LEU A 175 -8.00 -14.57 23.18
CA LEU A 175 -7.92 -15.07 24.54
C LEU A 175 -6.62 -14.58 25.16
N LEU A 176 -6.71 -13.97 26.34
CA LEU A 176 -5.54 -13.68 27.16
C LEU A 176 -5.40 -14.76 28.22
N ASP A 177 -4.26 -15.44 28.23
CA ASP A 177 -3.90 -16.45 29.24
C ASP A 177 -4.97 -17.55 29.41
N ASP A 178 -5.53 -18.01 28.27
CA ASP A 178 -6.61 -19.01 28.19
C ASP A 178 -7.86 -18.69 29.04
N ASN A 179 -8.07 -17.41 29.39
CA ASN A 179 -9.20 -16.99 30.20
C ASN A 179 -10.40 -16.61 29.33
N GLU A 180 -11.44 -17.46 29.32
CA GLU A 180 -12.69 -17.25 28.59
C GLU A 180 -13.38 -15.90 28.88
N ALA A 181 -13.23 -15.33 30.07
CA ALA A 181 -13.81 -14.03 30.40
C ALA A 181 -13.14 -12.87 29.63
N THR A 182 -11.94 -13.08 29.10
CA THR A 182 -11.21 -12.06 28.33
C THR A 182 -11.68 -11.92 26.89
N LYS A 183 -12.47 -12.90 26.39
CA LYS A 183 -13.13 -12.83 25.08
C LYS A 183 -14.21 -11.75 24.99
N ARG A 184 -14.65 -11.24 26.15
CA ARG A 184 -15.74 -10.29 26.30
C ARG A 184 -15.25 -8.95 26.78
N GLY A 185 -15.65 -7.88 26.11
CA GLY A 185 -15.31 -6.54 26.55
C GLY A 185 -16.14 -5.45 25.91
N LYS A 186 -15.89 -4.24 26.38
CA LYS A 186 -16.25 -3.02 25.67
C LYS A 186 -15.29 -2.83 24.52
N ILE A 187 -15.81 -2.94 23.32
CA ILE A 187 -15.02 -2.87 22.10
C ILE A 187 -15.24 -1.53 21.40
N THR A 188 -14.14 -0.92 20.97
CA THR A 188 -14.12 0.25 20.08
C THR A 188 -13.22 -0.05 18.90
N THR A 189 -13.74 0.14 17.69
CA THR A 189 -12.97 -0.07 16.45
C THR A 189 -12.72 1.26 15.75
N GLN A 190 -11.52 1.45 15.19
CA GLN A 190 -11.15 2.65 14.48
C GLN A 190 -10.16 2.36 13.35
N LEU A 191 -10.38 2.97 12.17
CA LEU A 191 -9.37 3.03 11.12
C LEU A 191 -8.24 3.99 11.52
N LEU A 192 -7.01 3.49 11.48
CA LEU A 192 -5.81 4.29 11.74
C LEU A 192 -5.39 5.09 10.50
N ASP A 193 -5.64 4.53 9.31
CA ASP A 193 -5.36 5.14 8.02
C ASP A 193 -6.66 5.20 7.21
N VAL A 194 -6.96 6.33 6.57
CA VAL A 194 -8.13 6.51 5.71
C VAL A 194 -7.73 7.15 4.39
N GLY A 195 -8.28 6.62 3.30
CA GLY A 195 -8.09 7.09 1.94
C GLY A 195 -7.56 6.02 1.00
N ASP A 196 -7.21 6.46 -0.21
CA ASP A 196 -6.66 5.64 -1.28
C ASP A 196 -5.16 5.86 -1.48
N LEU A 197 -4.54 4.92 -2.19
CA LEU A 197 -3.12 4.91 -2.53
C LEU A 197 -2.23 4.86 -1.27
N LEU A 198 -2.61 3.98 -0.35
CA LEU A 198 -1.85 3.72 0.86
C LEU A 198 -0.88 2.55 0.64
N PRO A 199 0.34 2.61 1.21
CA PRO A 199 1.27 1.47 1.18
C PRO A 199 0.82 0.33 2.10
N SER A 200 0.07 0.68 3.13
CA SER A 200 -0.54 -0.19 4.13
C SER A 200 -1.69 0.57 4.77
N ALA A 201 -2.70 -0.14 5.26
CA ALA A 201 -3.73 0.45 6.11
C ALA A 201 -4.01 -0.45 7.31
N SER A 202 -4.33 0.17 8.45
CA SER A 202 -4.61 -0.57 9.68
C SER A 202 -5.94 -0.19 10.32
N LEU A 203 -6.57 -1.18 10.95
CA LEU A 203 -7.67 -1.01 11.89
C LEU A 203 -7.20 -1.37 13.29
N SER A 204 -7.55 -0.54 14.27
CA SER A 204 -7.34 -0.81 15.68
C SER A 204 -8.66 -1.18 16.34
N GLU A 205 -8.67 -2.32 17.01
CA GLU A 205 -9.72 -2.75 17.92
C GLU A 205 -9.21 -2.59 19.35
N PHE A 206 -9.76 -1.65 20.09
CA PHE A 206 -9.52 -1.53 21.52
C PHE A 206 -10.52 -2.40 22.28
N VAL A 207 -10.03 -3.28 23.15
CA VAL A 207 -10.85 -4.15 23.99
C VAL A 207 -10.59 -3.81 25.46
N ASN A 208 -11.67 -3.57 26.20
CA ASN A 208 -11.62 -3.45 27.66
C ASN A 208 -12.54 -4.49 28.30
N ASN A 209 -11.95 -5.47 29.00
CA ASN A 209 -12.69 -6.55 29.65
C ASN A 209 -12.88 -6.36 31.17
N SER A 210 -12.63 -5.15 31.72
CA SER A 210 -12.74 -4.89 33.16
C SER A 210 -14.12 -5.19 33.73
N GLU A 211 -15.20 -4.83 33.01
CA GLU A 211 -16.56 -5.13 33.45
C GLU A 211 -16.86 -6.64 33.46
N ALA A 212 -16.35 -7.39 32.48
CA ALA A 212 -16.51 -8.83 32.42
C ALA A 212 -15.77 -9.55 33.56
N LEU A 213 -14.70 -8.93 34.08
CA LEU A 213 -13.85 -9.44 35.15
C LEU A 213 -14.10 -8.76 36.52
N GLY A 214 -15.23 -8.06 36.68
CA GLY A 214 -15.62 -7.47 37.97
C GLY A 214 -14.69 -6.33 38.46
N GLY A 215 -14.03 -5.61 37.55
CA GLY A 215 -13.17 -4.46 37.85
C GLY A 215 -11.68 -4.77 37.97
N ALA A 216 -11.24 -5.97 37.61
CA ALA A 216 -9.83 -6.38 37.60
C ALA A 216 -9.44 -6.98 36.23
N GLY A 217 -9.70 -6.24 35.16
CA GLY A 217 -9.48 -6.71 33.81
C GLY A 217 -8.20 -6.17 33.17
N TYR A 218 -8.22 -6.25 31.86
CA TYR A 218 -7.18 -5.85 30.94
C TYR A 218 -7.77 -4.98 29.86
N CYS A 219 -6.95 -4.02 29.41
CA CYS A 219 -7.14 -3.36 28.15
C CYS A 219 -6.02 -3.75 27.20
N TYR A 220 -6.37 -3.93 25.94
CA TYR A 220 -5.41 -4.23 24.88
C TYR A 220 -5.96 -3.74 23.54
N ASN A 221 -5.06 -3.63 22.56
CA ASN A 221 -5.44 -3.37 21.18
C ASN A 221 -5.15 -4.61 20.33
N VAL A 222 -6.07 -4.92 19.42
CA VAL A 222 -5.84 -5.83 18.31
C VAL A 222 -5.72 -4.98 17.05
N LYS A 223 -4.54 -5.03 16.43
CA LYS A 223 -4.24 -4.28 15.22
C LYS A 223 -4.30 -5.22 14.02
N TYR A 224 -5.13 -4.86 13.06
CA TYR A 224 -5.29 -5.55 11.79
C TYR A 224 -4.64 -4.70 10.71
N THR A 225 -3.62 -5.21 10.03
CA THR A 225 -2.88 -4.48 8.99
C THR A 225 -2.93 -5.23 7.67
N LEU A 226 -3.38 -4.56 6.62
CA LEU A 226 -3.28 -5.03 5.25
C LEU A 226 -2.23 -4.20 4.52
N ASP A 227 -1.21 -4.88 4.02
CA ASP A 227 -0.16 -4.28 3.21
C ASP A 227 -0.50 -4.37 1.72
N SER A 228 0.11 -3.49 0.94
CA SER A 228 0.09 -3.57 -0.51
C SER A 228 0.70 -4.88 -1.01
N GLU A 229 0.11 -5.47 -2.05
CA GLU A 229 0.48 -6.76 -2.68
C GLU A 229 0.32 -7.99 -1.78
N ALA A 230 -0.14 -7.82 -0.53
CA ALA A 230 -0.32 -8.92 0.40
C ALA A 230 -1.61 -9.71 0.12
N ASP A 231 -1.53 -11.02 0.13
CA ASP A 231 -2.65 -11.96 0.07
C ASP A 231 -3.06 -12.47 1.47
N PHE A 232 -2.57 -11.83 2.53
CA PHE A 232 -2.91 -12.13 3.92
C PHE A 232 -3.07 -10.85 4.77
N LEU A 233 -3.78 -10.98 5.91
CA LEU A 233 -3.96 -9.92 6.91
C LEU A 233 -3.03 -10.16 8.10
N HIS A 234 -2.26 -9.15 8.50
CA HIS A 234 -1.47 -9.20 9.73
C HIS A 234 -2.34 -8.85 10.93
N ILE A 235 -2.25 -9.64 11.99
CA ILE A 235 -3.01 -9.43 13.23
C ILE A 235 -2.02 -9.46 14.40
N ILE A 236 -2.00 -8.38 15.20
CA ILE A 236 -1.08 -8.22 16.32
C ILE A 236 -1.86 -7.73 17.54
N VAL A 237 -1.65 -8.38 18.69
CA VAL A 237 -2.14 -7.89 19.99
C VAL A 237 -1.05 -7.04 20.63
N GLU A 238 -1.38 -5.81 21.02
CA GLU A 238 -0.43 -4.86 21.61
C GLU A 238 -1.02 -4.04 22.75
N GLY A 239 -0.15 -3.42 23.56
CA GLY A 239 -0.57 -2.51 24.63
C GLY A 239 -1.36 -3.17 25.76
N LEU A 240 -1.04 -4.43 26.09
CA LEU A 240 -1.69 -5.13 27.19
C LEU A 240 -1.36 -4.46 28.53
N GLU A 241 -2.39 -3.93 29.18
CA GLU A 241 -2.28 -3.30 30.51
C GLU A 241 -3.50 -3.65 31.37
N ARG A 242 -3.40 -3.37 32.69
CA ARG A 242 -4.52 -3.58 33.61
C ARG A 242 -5.48 -2.40 33.58
N CYS A 243 -6.77 -2.75 33.60
CA CYS A 243 -7.93 -1.86 33.70
C CYS A 243 -8.85 -2.36 34.82
#